data_AF-A0A7K2QGY3-F1
#
_entry.id   AF-A0A7K2QGY3-F1
#
_cell.length_a   1.000
_cell.length_b   1.000
_cell.length_c   1.000
_cell.angle_alpha   90.00
_cell.angle_beta   90.00
_cell.angle_gamma   90.00
#
_symmetry.space_group_name_H-M   'P 1'
#
loop_
_entity.id
_entity.type
_entity.pdbx_description
1 polymer ?
#
loop_
_entity_poly.entity_id
_entity_poly.type
_entity_poly.pdbx_seq_one_letter_code
_entity_poly.pdbx_strand_id
1 'polypeptide(L)'
;MGKDAGPPKDTQDSAGGDFAEDVAEDGLPKDLAGDASFERGRRRRYPFSQLPDWVLFADILPGAKTLYWALYVHVNQERKDNFGDMRVWPGQAKLLYISGIKSKTTLRKYLKQLRGIGAADWRTGRNPRNPLRTQTVYVVHEEPEAGYTGPASLAELYEAYNAADED
;
A
#
# COMPACT_ATOMS: atom_id res chain seq x y z
N MET A 1 -24.28 -71.40 -17.29
CA MET A 1 -24.90 -70.12 -17.72
C MET A 1 -23.76 -69.11 -17.75
N GLY A 2 -23.04 -68.98 -18.87
CA GLY A 2 -23.34 -68.06 -19.99
C GLY A 2 -22.69 -66.70 -19.67
N LYS A 3 -21.44 -66.45 -20.10
CA LYS A 3 -21.05 -65.62 -21.28
C LYS A 3 -21.70 -64.23 -21.21
N ASP A 4 -20.98 -63.11 -21.09
CA ASP A 4 -20.09 -62.60 -22.14
C ASP A 4 -18.94 -61.72 -21.63
N ALA A 5 -17.84 -61.77 -22.37
CA ALA A 5 -16.72 -60.85 -22.34
C ALA A 5 -16.62 -60.15 -23.71
N GLY A 6 -16.29 -58.86 -23.69
CA GLY A 6 -15.72 -58.10 -24.82
C GLY A 6 -16.39 -56.76 -25.10
N PRO A 7 -15.72 -55.79 -25.74
CA PRO A 7 -14.28 -55.46 -25.75
C PRO A 7 -14.03 -54.00 -25.27
N PRO A 8 -12.78 -53.54 -25.10
CA PRO A 8 -12.48 -52.14 -24.79
C PRO A 8 -12.64 -51.27 -26.04
N LYS A 9 -13.08 -50.02 -25.88
CA LYS A 9 -13.06 -49.01 -26.93
C LYS A 9 -12.21 -47.83 -26.50
N ASP A 10 -11.02 -47.80 -27.07
CA ASP A 10 -10.35 -46.69 -27.75
C ASP A 10 -10.61 -45.26 -27.23
N THR A 11 -9.51 -44.71 -26.72
CA THR A 11 -9.02 -43.34 -26.84
C THR A 11 -9.64 -42.51 -27.96
N GLN A 12 -10.21 -41.36 -27.60
CA GLN A 12 -10.07 -40.16 -28.40
C GLN A 12 -9.70 -38.99 -27.49
N ASP A 13 -8.53 -38.43 -27.78
CA ASP A 13 -8.15 -37.05 -27.48
C ASP A 13 -9.29 -36.08 -27.78
N SER A 14 -9.51 -35.14 -26.86
CA SER A 14 -9.86 -33.77 -27.23
C SER A 14 -9.41 -32.85 -26.10
N ALA A 15 -8.18 -32.37 -26.25
CA ALA A 15 -7.83 -31.03 -25.80
C ALA A 15 -8.86 -30.03 -26.34
N GLY A 16 -9.27 -29.08 -25.51
CA GLY A 16 -10.20 -28.03 -25.93
C GLY A 16 -10.72 -27.29 -24.71
N GLY A 17 -9.86 -26.44 -24.12
CA GLY A 17 -10.29 -25.49 -23.13
C GLY A 17 -11.29 -24.51 -23.75
N ASP A 18 -12.52 -24.54 -23.27
CA ASP A 18 -13.56 -23.58 -23.64
C ASP A 18 -13.53 -22.43 -22.61
N PHE A 19 -12.47 -21.63 -22.68
CA PHE A 19 -12.35 -20.30 -22.06
C PHE A 19 -12.56 -19.19 -23.11
N ALA A 20 -13.28 -19.51 -24.19
CA ALA A 20 -13.43 -18.63 -25.35
C ALA A 20 -14.88 -18.20 -25.56
N GLU A 21 -15.50 -17.55 -24.56
CA GLU A 21 -16.83 -16.94 -24.76
C GLU A 21 -16.98 -15.49 -24.26
N ASP A 22 -15.93 -14.84 -23.76
CA ASP A 22 -16.04 -13.49 -23.18
C ASP A 22 -15.03 -12.46 -23.72
N VAL A 23 -14.68 -12.60 -24.99
CA VAL A 23 -13.79 -11.65 -25.68
C VAL A 23 -14.61 -10.87 -26.72
N ALA A 24 -14.61 -9.54 -26.63
CA ALA A 24 -15.20 -8.67 -27.66
C ALA A 24 -14.41 -8.76 -28.99
N GLU A 25 -14.98 -8.27 -30.10
CA GLU A 25 -14.37 -8.32 -31.45
C GLU A 25 -12.94 -7.76 -31.52
N ASP A 26 -12.54 -6.91 -30.57
CA ASP A 26 -11.21 -6.29 -30.47
C ASP A 26 -10.24 -6.97 -29.48
N GLY A 27 -10.56 -8.17 -28.99
CA GLY A 27 -9.67 -8.90 -28.07
C GLY A 27 -9.71 -8.43 -26.61
N LEU A 28 -10.57 -7.46 -26.29
CA LEU A 28 -10.74 -6.94 -24.93
C LEU A 28 -11.76 -7.79 -24.15
N PRO A 29 -11.51 -8.03 -22.85
CA PRO A 29 -12.51 -8.54 -21.92
C PRO A 29 -13.82 -7.76 -22.07
N LYS A 30 -14.95 -8.46 -22.15
CA LYS A 30 -16.28 -7.89 -22.42
C LYS A 30 -16.73 -6.82 -21.40
N ASP A 31 -16.19 -6.87 -20.18
CA ASP A 31 -16.36 -5.89 -19.11
C ASP A 31 -15.57 -4.58 -19.34
N LEU A 32 -14.61 -4.59 -20.25
CA LEU A 32 -13.82 -3.43 -20.68
C LEU A 32 -14.26 -2.88 -22.06
N ALA A 33 -15.11 -3.61 -22.79
CA ALA A 33 -15.61 -3.23 -24.12
C ALA A 33 -16.76 -2.19 -24.10
N GLY A 34 -17.12 -1.67 -22.92
CA GLY A 34 -18.14 -0.63 -22.75
C GLY A 34 -17.52 0.77 -22.73
N ASP A 35 -17.54 1.43 -23.89
CA ASP A 35 -16.98 2.76 -24.05
C ASP A 35 -17.79 3.85 -23.30
N ALA A 36 -17.04 4.74 -22.63
CA ALA A 36 -17.31 6.18 -22.55
C ALA A 36 -18.45 6.76 -21.68
N SER A 37 -18.83 6.15 -20.55
CA SER A 37 -19.47 6.96 -19.47
C SER A 37 -19.00 6.63 -18.05
N PHE A 38 -17.69 6.48 -17.86
CA PHE A 38 -17.14 6.74 -16.53
C PHE A 38 -17.33 8.24 -16.25
N GLU A 39 -18.38 8.59 -15.50
CA GLU A 39 -18.52 9.95 -14.98
C GLU A 39 -17.20 10.33 -14.30
N ARG A 40 -16.56 11.41 -14.78
CA ARG A 40 -15.34 11.93 -14.19
C ARG A 40 -15.63 12.20 -12.71
N GLY A 41 -15.06 11.39 -11.82
CA GLY A 41 -15.37 11.43 -10.39
C GLY A 41 -15.33 12.84 -9.80
N ARG A 42 -16.16 13.09 -8.78
CA ARG A 42 -16.27 14.40 -8.09
C ARG A 42 -14.89 14.90 -7.66
N ARG A 43 -14.37 15.95 -8.32
CA ARG A 43 -13.05 16.53 -8.03
C ARG A 43 -13.13 17.52 -6.85
N ARG A 44 -12.49 17.22 -5.71
CA ARG A 44 -11.93 18.26 -4.82
C ARG A 44 -10.54 18.60 -5.32
N ARG A 45 -10.20 19.89 -5.45
CA ARG A 45 -9.07 20.29 -6.29
C ARG A 45 -7.69 19.78 -5.85
N TYR A 46 -7.42 19.45 -4.56
CA TYR A 46 -6.46 18.40 -4.09
C TYR A 46 -6.44 18.25 -2.53
N PRO A 47 -7.19 17.32 -1.91
CA PRO A 47 -7.00 16.95 -0.51
C PRO A 47 -6.78 15.43 -0.39
N PHE A 48 -5.70 14.95 -0.97
CA PHE A 48 -5.27 13.57 -0.83
C PHE A 48 -3.89 13.50 -0.18
N SER A 49 -3.59 12.36 0.43
CA SER A 49 -2.28 12.05 0.99
C SER A 49 -1.69 10.91 0.17
N GLN A 50 -0.42 11.05 -0.21
CA GLN A 50 0.28 10.05 -1.01
C GLN A 50 0.96 9.03 -0.10
N LEU A 51 1.16 7.82 -0.62
CA LEU A 51 2.08 6.84 -0.04
C LEU A 51 3.22 6.69 -1.05
N PRO A 52 4.48 6.91 -0.67
CA PRO A 52 5.60 6.60 -1.54
C PRO A 52 5.62 5.11 -1.87
N ASP A 53 5.97 4.78 -3.12
CA ASP A 53 6.04 3.41 -3.63
C ASP A 53 6.90 2.50 -2.76
N TRP A 54 8.08 2.98 -2.32
CA TRP A 54 8.96 2.22 -1.45
C TRP A 54 8.32 1.85 -0.09
N VAL A 55 7.47 2.72 0.47
CA VAL A 55 6.70 2.42 1.70
C VAL A 55 5.57 1.43 1.39
N LEU A 56 4.94 1.55 0.21
CA LEU A 56 3.94 0.61 -0.26
C LEU A 56 4.54 -0.80 -0.43
N PHE A 57 5.77 -0.93 -0.92
CA PHE A 57 6.42 -2.21 -1.20
C PHE A 57 7.20 -2.78 -0.01
N ALA A 58 7.51 -1.97 1.00
CA ALA A 58 8.18 -2.43 2.20
C ALA A 58 7.43 -3.60 2.90
N ASP A 59 8.21 -4.53 3.44
CA ASP A 59 7.75 -5.64 4.29
C ASP A 59 7.39 -5.15 5.70
N ILE A 60 6.32 -4.36 5.77
CA ILE A 60 5.70 -3.87 6.98
C ILE A 60 4.21 -4.16 6.95
N LEU A 61 3.59 -4.19 8.13
CA LEU A 61 2.17 -4.53 8.23
C LEU A 61 1.30 -3.48 7.53
N PRO A 62 0.17 -3.87 6.93
CA PRO A 62 -0.74 -2.91 6.27
C PRO A 62 -1.16 -1.75 7.17
N GLY A 63 -1.41 -2.01 8.45
CA GLY A 63 -1.74 -0.96 9.41
C GLY A 63 -0.61 0.04 9.68
N ALA A 64 0.66 -0.33 9.45
CA ALA A 64 1.78 0.60 9.49
C ALA A 64 1.78 1.52 8.25
N LYS A 65 1.44 1.00 7.06
CA LYS A 65 1.21 1.80 5.85
C LYS A 65 0.05 2.80 6.05
N THR A 66 -1.05 2.37 6.68
CA THR A 66 -2.14 3.28 7.08
C THR A 66 -1.68 4.35 8.07
N LEU A 67 -0.81 4.00 9.02
CA LEU A 67 -0.26 4.96 9.96
C LEU A 67 0.63 6.01 9.27
N TYR A 68 1.36 5.64 8.22
CA TYR A 68 2.11 6.58 7.40
C TYR A 68 1.18 7.67 6.85
N TRP A 69 0.05 7.30 6.24
CA TRP A 69 -0.94 8.29 5.78
C TRP A 69 -1.48 9.17 6.91
N ALA A 70 -1.75 8.59 8.07
CA ALA A 70 -2.24 9.36 9.22
C ALA A 70 -1.21 10.39 9.73
N LEU A 71 0.08 10.18 9.49
CA LEU A 71 1.14 11.17 9.72
C LEU A 71 1.22 12.15 8.55
N TYR A 72 1.25 11.65 7.32
CA TYR A 72 1.45 12.42 6.11
C TYR A 72 0.31 13.43 5.84
N VAL A 73 -0.93 13.11 6.21
CA VAL A 73 -2.07 14.06 6.14
C VAL A 73 -1.88 15.31 7.02
N HIS A 74 -0.95 15.27 7.97
CA HIS A 74 -0.59 16.42 8.80
C HIS A 74 0.60 17.21 8.28
N VAL A 75 1.32 16.69 7.27
CA VAL A 75 2.34 17.43 6.54
C VAL A 75 1.59 18.50 5.75
N ASN A 76 1.71 19.74 6.21
CA ASN A 76 1.13 20.89 5.53
C ASN A 76 2.24 21.58 4.76
N GLN A 77 2.23 21.49 3.44
CA GLN A 77 3.24 22.14 2.60
C GLN A 77 3.14 23.68 2.62
N GLU A 78 2.03 24.25 3.10
CA GLU A 78 1.80 25.71 3.20
C GLU A 78 2.06 26.29 4.60
N ARG A 79 2.64 25.51 5.53
CA ARG A 79 2.89 25.99 6.89
C ARG A 79 3.87 27.16 6.89
N LYS A 80 3.41 28.32 7.39
CA LYS A 80 4.16 29.59 7.44
C LYS A 80 5.22 29.66 8.54
N ASP A 81 5.36 28.65 9.39
CA ASP A 81 6.40 28.54 10.41
C ASP A 81 7.74 28.07 9.80
N ASN A 82 8.22 28.80 8.79
CA ASN A 82 9.59 28.78 8.24
C ASN A 82 10.25 27.42 7.88
N PHE A 83 9.49 26.34 7.86
CA PHE A 83 9.98 25.05 7.41
C PHE A 83 8.86 24.34 6.66
N GLY A 84 9.05 24.15 5.35
CA GLY A 84 8.45 23.04 4.61
C GLY A 84 9.06 21.72 5.07
N ASP A 85 9.18 21.50 6.38
CA ASP A 85 9.74 20.29 6.93
C ASP A 85 8.63 19.23 7.09
N MET A 86 9.01 17.98 6.86
CA MET A 86 8.12 16.84 7.01
C MET A 86 7.76 16.55 8.49
N ARG A 87 7.82 17.57 9.36
CA ARG A 87 7.61 17.42 10.79
C ARG A 87 6.16 17.62 11.17
N VAL A 88 5.63 16.66 11.92
CA VAL A 88 4.24 16.65 12.39
C VAL A 88 4.19 16.29 13.85
N TRP A 89 3.21 16.80 14.59
CA TRP A 89 3.06 16.52 16.03
C TRP A 89 1.62 16.18 16.43
N PRO A 90 0.93 15.27 15.73
CA PRO A 90 -0.34 14.76 16.22
C PRO A 90 -0.13 14.04 17.56
N GLY A 91 -1.05 14.26 18.51
CA GLY A 91 -1.11 13.42 19.70
C GLY A 91 -1.53 12.00 19.34
N GLN A 92 -1.11 11.01 20.13
CA GLN A 92 -1.44 9.59 19.89
C GLN A 92 -2.95 9.32 19.76
N ALA A 93 -3.80 10.05 20.49
CA ALA A 93 -5.25 9.93 20.36
C ALA A 93 -5.76 10.29 18.96
N LYS A 94 -5.18 11.33 18.32
CA LYS A 94 -5.51 11.70 16.94
C LYS A 94 -5.02 10.64 15.96
N LEU A 95 -3.81 10.13 16.15
CA LEU A 95 -3.27 9.05 15.32
C LEU A 95 -4.16 7.81 15.38
N LEU A 96 -4.55 7.36 16.58
CA LEU A 96 -5.47 6.21 16.75
C LEU A 96 -6.79 6.45 16.01
N TYR A 97 -7.37 7.64 16.15
CA TYR A 97 -8.63 8.00 15.52
C TYR A 97 -8.55 7.99 13.99
N ILE A 98 -7.56 8.68 13.42
CA ILE A 98 -7.42 8.83 11.96
C ILE A 98 -7.03 7.50 11.30
N SER A 99 -6.14 6.73 11.92
CA SER A 99 -5.68 5.45 11.36
C SER A 99 -6.63 4.29 11.61
N GLY A 100 -7.68 4.45 12.43
CA GLY A 100 -8.56 3.37 12.86
C GLY A 100 -7.89 2.33 13.77
N ILE A 101 -6.66 2.57 14.25
CA ILE A 101 -5.95 1.67 15.14
C ILE A 101 -6.62 1.67 16.52
N LYS A 102 -6.99 0.47 17.00
CA LYS A 102 -7.78 0.31 18.24
C LYS A 102 -6.96 0.43 19.53
N SER A 103 -5.64 0.24 19.49
CA SER A 103 -4.82 0.21 20.71
C SER A 103 -3.51 0.97 20.59
N LYS A 104 -3.06 1.56 21.70
CA LYS A 104 -1.75 2.23 21.81
C LYS A 104 -0.58 1.25 21.60
N THR A 105 -0.74 -0.01 21.99
CA THR A 105 0.28 -1.05 21.81
C THR A 105 0.50 -1.32 20.32
N THR A 106 -0.58 -1.47 19.57
CA THR A 106 -0.55 -1.64 18.11
C THR A 106 0.04 -0.40 17.43
N LEU A 107 -0.37 0.80 17.85
CA LEU A 107 0.20 2.05 17.35
C LEU A 107 1.74 2.08 17.53
N ARG A 108 2.24 1.72 18.71
CA ARG A 108 3.69 1.65 18.98
C ARG A 108 4.39 0.60 18.13
N LYS A 109 3.76 -0.56 17.90
CA LYS A 109 4.29 -1.59 16.99
C LYS A 109 4.46 -1.03 15.58
N TYR A 110 3.45 -0.35 15.06
CA TYR A 110 3.47 0.23 13.72
C TYR A 110 4.45 1.41 13.60
N LEU A 111 4.54 2.28 14.61
CA LEU A 111 5.58 3.30 14.66
C LEU A 111 6.99 2.68 14.59
N LYS A 112 7.24 1.60 15.33
CA LYS A 112 8.53 0.89 15.26
C LYS A 112 8.82 0.32 13.86
N GLN A 113 7.81 -0.19 13.15
CA GLN A 113 8.00 -0.67 11.78
C GLN A 113 8.35 0.47 10.81
N LEU A 114 7.62 1.59 10.89
CA LEU A 114 7.92 2.77 10.07
C LEU A 114 9.33 3.30 10.32
N ARG A 115 9.79 3.32 11.57
CA ARG A 115 11.18 3.68 11.88
C ARG A 115 12.20 2.63 11.44
N GLY A 116 11.83 1.35 11.50
CA GLY A 116 12.69 0.25 11.09
C GLY A 116 13.07 0.32 9.61
N ILE A 117 12.19 0.86 8.77
CA ILE A 117 12.44 1.08 7.34
C ILE A 117 12.89 2.51 7.01
N GLY A 118 13.05 3.39 8.01
CA GLY A 118 13.40 4.80 7.77
C GLY A 118 12.27 5.65 7.19
N ALA A 119 11.00 5.23 7.25
CA ALA A 119 9.86 5.99 6.70
C ALA A 119 9.36 7.09 7.65
N ALA A 120 9.64 6.95 8.94
CA ALA A 120 9.37 7.99 9.92
C ALA A 120 10.25 7.89 11.16
N ASP A 121 10.71 9.05 11.64
CA ASP A 121 11.36 9.21 12.92
C ASP A 121 10.47 9.94 13.92
N TRP A 122 10.79 9.82 15.21
CA TRP A 122 10.20 10.69 16.22
C TRP A 122 11.10 10.95 17.41
N ARG A 123 10.87 12.08 18.05
CA ARG A 123 11.45 12.44 19.34
C ARG A 123 10.36 12.95 20.26
N THR A 124 10.46 12.60 21.53
CA THR A 124 9.57 13.11 22.57
C THR A 124 10.36 14.06 23.46
N GLY A 125 9.89 15.29 23.58
CA GLY A 125 10.50 16.33 24.40
C GLY A 125 9.47 17.09 25.21
N ARG A 126 9.93 18.11 25.97
CA ARG A 126 9.02 19.07 26.60
C ARG A 126 8.40 19.96 25.52
N ASN A 127 7.12 20.28 25.66
CA ASN A 127 6.45 21.19 24.76
C ASN A 127 7.00 22.62 24.98
N PRO A 128 7.52 23.29 23.94
CA PRO A 128 8.14 24.61 24.09
C PRO A 128 7.13 25.69 24.53
N ARG A 129 5.83 25.50 24.25
CA ARG A 129 4.76 26.41 24.68
C ARG A 129 4.20 26.08 26.06
N ASN A 130 4.45 24.87 26.57
CA ASN A 130 4.05 24.45 27.92
C ASN A 130 5.03 23.38 28.46
N PRO A 131 6.07 23.79 29.21
CA PRO A 131 7.12 22.88 29.68
C PRO A 131 6.64 21.73 30.59
N LEU A 132 5.44 21.83 31.16
CA LEU A 132 4.82 20.79 31.99
C LEU A 132 4.25 19.64 31.17
N ARG A 133 4.14 19.79 29.84
CA ARG A 133 3.61 18.77 28.94
C ARG A 133 4.71 18.22 28.05
N THR A 134 4.65 16.92 27.77
CA THR A 134 5.47 16.31 26.73
C THR A 134 4.80 16.45 25.37
N GLN A 135 5.61 16.48 24.32
CA GLN A 135 5.17 16.49 22.94
C GLN A 135 6.06 15.53 22.15
N THR A 136 5.43 14.70 21.34
CA THR A 136 6.12 13.89 20.33
C THR A 136 6.06 14.63 19.01
N VAL A 137 7.23 14.84 18.42
CA VAL A 137 7.40 15.35 17.07
C VAL A 137 7.87 14.19 16.22
N TYR A 138 7.15 13.96 15.13
CA TYR A 138 7.45 12.97 14.11
C TYR A 138 8.08 13.68 12.92
N VAL A 139 8.99 13.01 12.21
CA VAL A 139 9.51 13.42 10.91
C VAL A 139 9.11 12.31 9.94
N VAL A 140 8.41 12.65 8.86
CA VAL A 140 8.00 11.71 7.82
C VAL A 140 9.01 11.79 6.68
N HIS A 141 9.36 10.68 6.06
CA HIS A 141 10.32 10.68 4.95
C HIS A 141 9.60 10.26 3.66
N GLU A 142 9.76 11.04 2.60
CA GLU A 142 9.21 10.73 1.26
C GLU A 142 10.15 9.83 0.47
N GLU A 143 11.45 9.98 0.71
CA GLU A 143 12.51 9.18 0.09
C GLU A 143 13.06 8.14 1.08
N PRO A 144 13.48 6.97 0.61
CA PRO A 144 14.13 5.98 1.45
C PRO A 144 15.52 6.47 1.91
N GLU A 145 16.00 5.96 3.04
CA GLU A 145 17.37 6.24 3.50
C GLU A 145 18.42 5.64 2.55
N ALA A 146 19.62 6.21 2.55
CA ALA A 146 20.76 5.67 1.83
C ALA A 146 21.07 4.23 2.31
N GLY A 147 20.97 3.26 1.41
CA GLY A 147 21.17 1.84 1.73
C GLY A 147 19.88 1.05 2.02
N TYR A 148 18.70 1.62 1.76
CA TYR A 148 17.46 0.85 1.72
C TYR A 148 17.57 -0.32 0.73
N THR A 149 17.19 -1.52 1.17
CA THR A 149 17.38 -2.77 0.41
C THR A 149 16.11 -3.33 -0.21
N GLY A 150 14.96 -2.68 0.00
CA GLY A 150 13.69 -3.09 -0.60
C GLY A 150 13.45 -2.42 -1.96
N PRO A 151 12.41 -2.83 -2.71
CA PRO A 151 12.03 -2.18 -3.94
C PRO A 151 11.59 -0.73 -3.68
N ALA A 152 12.27 0.23 -4.31
CA ALA A 152 11.94 1.64 -4.20
C ALA A 152 10.97 2.11 -5.30
N SER A 153 10.82 1.31 -6.36
CA SER A 153 9.99 1.60 -7.52
C SER A 153 9.21 0.36 -8.00
N LEU A 154 8.16 0.59 -8.79
CA LEU A 154 7.38 -0.51 -9.39
C LEU A 154 8.22 -1.38 -10.33
N ALA A 155 9.20 -0.77 -11.02
CA ALA A 155 10.11 -1.49 -11.91
C ALA A 155 10.97 -2.49 -11.12
N GLU A 156 11.59 -2.05 -10.02
CA GLU A 156 12.37 -2.92 -9.13
C GLU A 156 11.51 -4.02 -8.50
N LEU A 157 10.25 -3.73 -8.16
CA LEU A 157 9.34 -4.73 -7.61
C LEU A 157 9.07 -5.84 -8.62
N TYR A 158 8.76 -5.48 -9.88
CA TYR A 158 8.47 -6.46 -10.91
C TYR A 158 9.71 -7.21 -11.38
N GLU A 159 10.89 -6.60 -11.35
CA GLU A 159 12.16 -7.31 -11.55
C GLU A 159 12.36 -8.40 -10.50
N ALA A 160 12.14 -8.08 -9.22
CA ALA A 160 12.22 -9.07 -8.14
C ALA A 160 11.14 -10.16 -8.23
N TYR A 161 9.93 -9.81 -8.66
CA TYR A 161 8.83 -10.76 -8.87
C TYR A 161 9.14 -11.76 -9.98
N ASN A 162 9.60 -11.27 -11.15
CA ASN A 162 9.94 -12.14 -12.28
C ASN A 162 11.13 -13.05 -11.96
N ALA A 163 12.14 -12.55 -11.25
CA ALA A 163 13.28 -13.36 -10.83
C ALA A 163 12.89 -14.50 -9.87
N ALA A 164 11.83 -14.32 -9.07
CA ALA A 164 11.33 -15.35 -8.15
C ALA A 164 10.43 -16.40 -8.85
N ASP A 165 9.81 -16.06 -9.98
CA ASP A 165 8.97 -16.97 -10.76
C ASP A 165 9.82 -17.88 -11.69
N GLU A 166 11.09 -17.56 -11.93
CA GLU A 166 12.02 -18.34 -12.76
C GLU A 166 12.78 -19.46 -12.00
N ASP A 167 12.68 -19.49 -10.66
CA ASP A 167 13.29 -20.51 -9.75
C ASP A 167 12.30 -21.62 -9.35
#